data_AF-A0A5C4TA26-F1
#
_entry.id   AF-A0A5C4TA26-F1
#
_cell.length_a   1.000
_cell.length_b   1.000
_cell.length_c   1.000
_cell.angle_alpha   90.00
_cell.angle_beta   90.00
_cell.angle_gamma   90.00
#
_symmetry.space_group_name_H-M   'P 1'
#
loop_
_entity.id
_entity.type
_entity.pdbx_description
1 polymer ?
#
loop_
_entity_poly.entity_id
_entity_poly.type
_entity_poly.pdbx_seq_one_letter_code
_entity_poly.pdbx_strand_id
1 'polypeptide(L)'
;MNPIAKLDLSKSDKTYYSAARTPALVRLDPLPYLFIVDRGAPDSLMFANATEALYTVAYGVKGICIKENRDFTVPKLEGLWSVESGKHALEVPREEWHWKLLIRMPDFVSRDIVDDARASNAKRDIPGRKMSPSLIVAYVFFHYTWERREVQPIV
;
A
#
# COMPACT_ATOMS: atom_id res chain seq x y z
N MET A 1 -30.27 -3.62 -15.06
CA MET A 1 -29.45 -3.25 -13.87
C MET A 1 -28.60 -2.07 -14.26
N ASN A 2 -28.63 -0.97 -13.50
CA ASN A 2 -27.67 0.11 -13.70
C ASN A 2 -26.27 -0.40 -13.33
N PRO A 3 -25.20 0.02 -14.04
CA PRO A 3 -23.85 -0.37 -13.68
C PRO A 3 -23.53 0.10 -12.25
N ILE A 4 -22.90 -0.76 -11.44
CA ILE A 4 -22.33 -0.33 -10.16
C ILE A 4 -21.31 0.77 -10.46
N ALA A 5 -21.47 1.94 -9.82
CA ALA A 5 -20.53 3.02 -9.97
C ALA A 5 -19.17 2.57 -9.40
N LYS A 6 -18.14 2.57 -10.25
CA LYS A 6 -16.78 2.17 -9.87
C LYS A 6 -16.00 3.40 -9.43
N LEU A 7 -15.61 3.46 -8.17
CA LEU A 7 -14.76 4.52 -7.64
C LEU A 7 -13.35 4.43 -8.23
N ASP A 8 -12.80 5.56 -8.69
CA ASP A 8 -11.43 5.66 -9.15
C ASP A 8 -10.74 6.83 -8.46
N LEU A 9 -9.96 6.53 -7.43
CA LEU A 9 -9.29 7.53 -6.61
C LEU A 9 -8.35 8.42 -7.42
N SER A 10 -7.76 7.90 -8.50
CA SER A 10 -6.90 8.70 -9.38
C SER A 10 -7.66 9.79 -10.14
N LYS A 11 -8.97 9.63 -10.29
CA LYS A 11 -9.86 10.61 -10.93
C LYS A 11 -10.57 11.49 -9.91
N SER A 12 -10.96 10.95 -8.77
CA SER A 12 -11.72 11.68 -7.74
C SER A 12 -10.84 12.53 -6.84
N ASP A 13 -9.59 12.14 -6.59
CA ASP A 13 -8.64 12.87 -5.73
C ASP A 13 -7.45 13.40 -6.54
N LYS A 14 -7.70 14.44 -7.33
CA LYS A 14 -6.67 15.04 -8.18
C LYS A 14 -5.54 15.68 -7.39
N THR A 15 -5.82 16.21 -6.20
CA THR A 15 -4.80 16.81 -5.33
C THR A 15 -3.75 15.78 -4.92
N TYR A 16 -4.17 14.55 -4.65
CA TYR A 16 -3.26 13.45 -4.34
C TYR A 16 -2.53 12.91 -5.57
N TYR A 17 -3.25 12.70 -6.69
CA TYR A 17 -2.73 11.94 -7.83
C TYR A 17 -2.16 12.78 -8.98
N SER A 18 -2.21 14.11 -8.88
CA SER A 18 -1.69 15.02 -9.91
C SER A 18 -0.62 15.94 -9.33
N ALA A 19 0.55 15.96 -9.98
CA ALA A 19 1.61 16.90 -9.66
C ALA A 19 1.56 18.11 -10.60
N ALA A 20 1.72 19.31 -10.04
CA ALA A 20 1.95 20.51 -10.84
C ALA A 20 3.39 20.51 -11.39
N ARG A 21 3.60 21.20 -12.51
CA ARG A 21 4.95 21.39 -13.09
C ARG A 21 5.86 22.23 -12.18
N THR A 22 5.27 23.09 -11.37
CA THR A 22 5.97 23.90 -10.38
C THR A 22 5.80 23.24 -9.02
N PRO A 23 6.89 22.98 -8.27
CA PRO A 23 6.79 22.43 -6.92
C PRO A 23 5.89 23.30 -6.03
N ALA A 24 5.01 22.65 -5.28
CA ALA A 24 4.10 23.32 -4.36
C ALA A 24 3.93 22.49 -3.09
N LEU A 25 3.67 23.17 -1.97
CA LEU A 25 3.29 22.51 -0.73
C LEU A 25 1.84 22.02 -0.85
N VAL A 26 1.62 20.74 -0.56
CA VAL A 26 0.30 20.12 -0.53
C VAL A 26 0.09 19.56 0.87
N ARG A 27 -1.13 19.75 1.40
CA ARG A 27 -1.56 19.13 2.66
C ARG A 27 -2.53 18.01 2.33
N LEU A 28 -2.25 16.84 2.89
CA LEU A 28 -3.06 15.65 2.72
C LEU A 28 -3.54 15.22 4.10
N ASP A 29 -4.85 14.99 4.23
CA ASP A 29 -5.42 14.41 5.43
C ASP A 29 -4.98 12.95 5.60
N PRO A 30 -5.20 12.34 6.78
CA PRO A 30 -4.91 10.94 6.97
C PRO A 30 -5.70 10.05 6.02
N LEU A 31 -4.97 9.26 5.23
CA LEU A 31 -5.56 8.36 4.25
C LEU A 31 -5.29 6.90 4.62
N PRO A 32 -6.21 5.97 4.30
CA PRO A 32 -6.03 4.56 4.60
C PRO A 32 -5.15 3.88 3.55
N TYR A 33 -4.22 3.04 4.01
CA TYR A 33 -3.34 2.26 3.14
C TYR A 33 -3.24 0.82 3.60
N LEU A 34 -3.15 -0.07 2.63
CA LEU A 34 -2.42 -1.32 2.82
C LEU A 34 -0.94 -1.01 2.67
N PHE A 35 -0.11 -1.54 3.55
CA PHE A 35 1.34 -1.38 3.43
C PHE A 35 2.13 -2.59 3.88
N ILE A 36 3.37 -2.66 3.39
CA ILE A 36 4.39 -3.61 3.81
C ILE A 36 5.74 -2.92 3.89
N VAL A 37 6.52 -3.25 4.92
CA VAL A 37 7.84 -2.67 5.19
C VAL A 37 8.90 -3.77 5.11
N ASP A 38 10.02 -3.46 4.48
CA ASP A 38 11.20 -4.32 4.51
C ASP A 38 12.43 -3.49 4.06
N ARG A 39 13.52 -4.17 3.77
CA ARG A 39 14.76 -3.61 3.23
C ARG A 39 15.26 -4.40 2.03
N GLY A 40 16.20 -3.81 1.31
CA GLY A 40 16.89 -4.43 0.18
C GLY A 40 16.60 -3.74 -1.13
N ALA A 41 17.27 -4.24 -2.18
CA ALA A 41 17.23 -3.62 -3.48
C ALA A 41 15.84 -3.79 -4.15
N PRO A 42 15.37 -2.78 -4.92
CA PRO A 42 14.07 -2.82 -5.60
C PRO A 42 13.93 -3.94 -6.65
N ASP A 43 15.05 -4.44 -7.16
CA ASP A 43 15.14 -5.53 -8.14
C ASP A 43 15.31 -6.92 -7.48
N SER A 44 15.25 -6.98 -6.15
CA SER A 44 15.33 -8.24 -5.41
C SER A 44 14.03 -9.05 -5.47
N LEU A 45 14.16 -10.36 -5.30
CA LEU A 45 13.02 -11.26 -5.13
C LEU A 45 12.15 -10.87 -3.91
N MET A 46 12.76 -10.32 -2.86
CA MET A 46 12.03 -9.86 -1.66
C MET A 46 11.06 -8.73 -2.01
N PHE A 47 11.53 -7.73 -2.76
CA PHE A 47 10.71 -6.61 -3.22
C PHE A 47 9.56 -7.08 -4.12
N ALA A 48 9.85 -8.01 -5.04
CA ALA A 48 8.85 -8.61 -5.92
C ALA A 48 7.77 -9.36 -5.11
N ASN A 49 8.18 -10.21 -4.17
CA ASN A 49 7.26 -10.97 -3.31
C ASN A 49 6.40 -10.05 -2.44
N ALA A 50 6.98 -8.98 -1.89
CA ALA A 50 6.24 -8.01 -1.08
C ALA A 50 5.20 -7.24 -1.91
N THR A 51 5.58 -6.84 -3.14
CA THR A 51 4.65 -6.21 -4.09
C THR A 51 3.49 -7.15 -4.44
N GLU A 52 3.80 -8.41 -4.74
CA GLU A 52 2.80 -9.43 -5.09
C GLU A 52 1.83 -9.72 -3.94
N ALA A 53 2.36 -9.84 -2.71
CA ALA A 53 1.57 -10.03 -1.50
C ALA A 53 0.63 -8.84 -1.26
N LEU A 54 1.15 -7.61 -1.40
CA LEU A 54 0.38 -6.38 -1.21
C LEU A 54 -0.80 -6.29 -2.21
N TYR A 55 -0.54 -6.55 -3.50
CA TYR A 55 -1.60 -6.57 -4.51
C TYR A 55 -2.62 -7.68 -4.27
N THR A 56 -2.19 -8.84 -3.78
CA THR A 56 -3.12 -9.95 -3.49
C THR A 56 -4.12 -9.60 -2.40
N VAL A 57 -3.66 -8.92 -1.36
CA VAL A 57 -4.57 -8.41 -0.32
C VAL A 57 -5.47 -7.30 -0.91
N ALA A 58 -4.92 -6.36 -1.68
CA ALA A 58 -5.70 -5.28 -2.30
C ALA A 58 -6.82 -5.78 -3.22
N TYR A 59 -6.55 -6.79 -4.06
CA TYR A 59 -7.57 -7.43 -4.90
C TYR A 59 -8.54 -8.30 -4.10
N GLY A 60 -8.09 -8.90 -2.99
CA GLY A 60 -8.97 -9.57 -2.03
C GLY A 60 -10.01 -8.61 -1.43
N VAL A 61 -9.54 -7.45 -0.95
CA VAL A 61 -10.38 -6.35 -0.44
C VAL A 61 -11.38 -5.91 -1.51
N LYS A 62 -10.92 -5.63 -2.73
CA LYS A 62 -11.79 -5.29 -3.86
C LYS A 62 -12.86 -6.36 -4.10
N GLY A 63 -12.49 -7.63 -4.05
CA GLY A 63 -13.42 -8.74 -4.23
C GLY A 63 -14.51 -8.81 -3.17
N ILE A 64 -14.21 -8.44 -1.93
CA ILE A 64 -15.20 -8.32 -0.84
C ILE A 64 -16.12 -7.11 -1.11
N CYS A 65 -15.55 -5.93 -1.39
CA CYS A 65 -16.33 -4.71 -1.61
C CYS A 65 -17.25 -4.79 -2.83
N ILE A 66 -16.89 -5.51 -3.89
CA ILE A 66 -17.78 -5.76 -5.04
C ILE A 66 -19.06 -6.49 -4.61
N LYS A 67 -18.97 -7.48 -3.69
CA LYS A 67 -20.15 -8.20 -3.19
C LYS A 67 -21.11 -7.30 -2.40
N GLU A 68 -20.60 -6.18 -1.91
CA GLU A 68 -21.35 -5.15 -1.18
C GLU A 68 -21.71 -3.96 -2.08
N ASN A 69 -21.58 -4.08 -3.40
CA ASN A 69 -21.85 -3.03 -4.39
C ASN A 69 -20.97 -1.76 -4.24
N ARG A 70 -19.76 -1.90 -3.69
CA ARG A 70 -18.76 -0.83 -3.51
C ARG A 70 -17.52 -1.09 -4.37
N ASP A 71 -17.69 -1.11 -5.69
CA ASP A 71 -16.56 -1.37 -6.60
C ASP A 71 -15.58 -0.18 -6.66
N PHE A 72 -14.28 -0.47 -6.75
CA PHE A 72 -13.22 0.53 -6.92
C PHE A 72 -12.08 0.04 -7.80
N THR A 73 -11.37 0.95 -8.46
CA THR A 73 -10.09 0.65 -9.12
C THR A 73 -8.99 0.58 -8.06
N VAL A 74 -8.27 -0.55 -7.98
CA VAL A 74 -7.10 -0.67 -7.10
C VAL A 74 -6.09 0.43 -7.48
N PRO A 75 -5.71 1.32 -6.56
CA PRO A 75 -4.77 2.40 -6.86
C PRO A 75 -3.37 1.89 -7.21
N LYS A 76 -2.56 2.78 -7.78
CA LYS A 76 -1.17 2.48 -8.13
C LYS A 76 -0.35 2.22 -6.86
N LEU A 77 0.66 1.35 -6.99
CA LEU A 77 1.68 1.15 -5.96
C LEU A 77 2.42 2.46 -5.69
N GLU A 78 2.66 2.72 -4.42
CA GLU A 78 3.49 3.82 -3.91
C GLU A 78 4.64 3.23 -3.09
N GLY A 79 5.77 3.95 -3.02
CA GLY A 79 6.95 3.52 -2.29
C GLY A 79 7.62 4.67 -1.56
N LEU A 80 7.81 4.51 -0.26
CA LEU A 80 8.66 5.39 0.55
C LEU A 80 10.02 4.73 0.74
N TRP A 81 11.08 5.49 0.53
CA TRP A 81 12.46 4.99 0.54
C TRP A 81 13.29 5.77 1.55
N SER A 82 14.12 5.06 2.29
CA SER A 82 15.01 5.66 3.29
C SER A 82 16.30 4.84 3.42
N VAL A 83 17.32 5.46 4.00
CA VAL A 83 18.60 4.82 4.31
C VAL A 83 18.98 5.17 5.74
N GLU A 84 19.56 4.21 6.47
CA GLU A 84 20.07 4.44 7.83
C GLU A 84 21.55 4.88 7.79
N SER A 85 21.87 5.81 6.88
CA SER A 85 23.23 6.30 6.66
C SER A 85 23.30 7.82 6.81
N GLY A 86 24.45 8.33 7.24
CA GLY A 86 24.77 9.75 7.16
C GLY A 86 25.12 10.20 5.73
N LYS A 87 25.22 9.28 4.78
CA LYS A 87 25.53 9.54 3.37
C LYS A 87 24.29 9.94 2.59
N HIS A 88 24.51 10.51 1.40
CA HIS A 88 23.44 10.75 0.46
C HIS A 88 22.81 9.41 0.01
N ALA A 89 21.48 9.34 -0.09
CA ALA A 89 20.78 8.07 -0.33
C ALA A 89 21.22 7.33 -1.61
N LEU A 90 21.60 8.09 -2.66
CA LEU A 90 22.09 7.53 -3.93
C LEU A 90 23.51 6.95 -3.86
N GLU A 91 24.24 7.18 -2.77
CA GLU A 91 25.59 6.64 -2.53
C GLU A 91 25.57 5.38 -1.64
N VAL A 92 24.41 5.06 -1.08
CA VAL A 92 24.20 3.88 -0.23
C VAL A 92 23.83 2.70 -1.14
N PRO A 93 24.49 1.54 -1.00
CA PRO A 93 24.11 0.32 -1.70
C PRO A 93 22.61 0.04 -1.59
N ARG A 94 21.98 -0.35 -2.71
CA ARG A 94 20.52 -0.54 -2.75
C ARG A 94 20.04 -1.64 -1.82
N GLU A 95 20.91 -2.58 -1.50
CA GLU A 95 20.72 -3.66 -0.55
C GLU A 95 20.51 -3.14 0.89
N GLU A 96 20.99 -1.94 1.19
CA GLU A 96 20.82 -1.27 2.48
C GLU A 96 19.61 -0.31 2.50
N TRP A 97 18.86 -0.20 1.41
CA TRP A 97 17.69 0.68 1.36
C TRP A 97 16.56 0.07 2.18
N HIS A 98 15.91 0.90 2.98
CA HIS A 98 14.66 0.57 3.66
C HIS A 98 13.50 1.11 2.83
N TRP A 99 12.48 0.29 2.65
CA TRP A 99 11.30 0.68 1.89
C TRP A 99 10.00 0.31 2.59
N LYS A 100 8.99 1.13 2.29
CA LYS A 100 7.60 0.89 2.62
C LYS A 100 6.78 0.98 1.35
N LEU A 101 6.20 -0.14 0.95
CA LEU A 101 5.29 -0.20 -0.18
C LEU A 101 3.87 0.01 0.28
N LEU A 102 3.11 0.84 -0.43
CA LEU A 102 1.75 1.20 -0.07
C LEU A 102 0.79 1.09 -1.26
N ILE A 103 -0.45 0.72 -0.99
CA ILE A 103 -1.59 0.91 -1.89
C ILE A 103 -2.69 1.61 -1.10
N ARG A 104 -3.06 2.83 -1.51
CA ARG A 104 -4.17 3.57 -0.89
C ARG A 104 -5.47 2.77 -1.03
N MET A 105 -6.30 2.76 0.00
CA MET A 105 -7.65 2.19 -0.04
C MET A 105 -8.72 3.31 -0.06
N PRO A 106 -9.94 3.02 -0.55
CA PRO A 106 -11.08 3.89 -0.28
C PRO A 106 -11.41 3.98 1.21
N ASP A 107 -11.97 5.11 1.66
CA ASP A 107 -12.30 5.36 3.08
C ASP A 107 -13.29 4.36 3.67
N PHE A 108 -14.10 3.74 2.82
CA PHE A 108 -15.08 2.72 3.23
C PHE A 108 -14.47 1.35 3.52
N VAL A 109 -13.17 1.13 3.21
CA VAL A 109 -12.45 -0.10 3.53
C VAL A 109 -12.07 -0.08 5.00
N SER A 110 -12.60 -0.99 5.80
CA SER A 110 -12.25 -1.14 7.22
C SER A 110 -11.14 -2.17 7.43
N ARG A 111 -10.58 -2.20 8.65
CA ARG A 111 -9.64 -3.24 9.09
C ARG A 111 -10.22 -4.64 8.93
N ASP A 112 -11.49 -4.85 9.28
CA ASP A 112 -12.15 -6.15 9.18
C ASP A 112 -12.19 -6.68 7.74
N ILE A 113 -12.48 -5.81 6.76
CA ILE A 113 -12.45 -6.18 5.34
C ILE A 113 -11.04 -6.61 4.92
N VAL A 114 -10.00 -5.94 5.44
CA VAL A 114 -8.62 -6.30 5.17
C VAL A 114 -8.26 -7.64 5.81
N ASP A 115 -8.65 -7.88 7.05
CA ASP A 115 -8.37 -9.12 7.76
C ASP A 115 -9.11 -10.31 7.14
N ASP A 116 -10.34 -10.13 6.68
CA ASP A 116 -11.08 -11.14 5.90
C ASP A 116 -10.40 -11.44 4.56
N ALA A 117 -9.90 -10.42 3.87
CA ALA A 117 -9.14 -10.58 2.63
C ALA A 117 -7.83 -11.35 2.86
N ARG A 118 -7.13 -11.09 3.98
CA ARG A 118 -5.92 -11.82 4.38
C ARG A 118 -6.25 -13.28 4.69
N ALA A 119 -7.25 -13.53 5.52
CA ALA A 119 -7.65 -14.88 5.91
C ALA A 119 -8.12 -15.72 4.70
N SER A 120 -8.87 -15.12 3.78
CA SER A 120 -9.32 -15.78 2.56
C SER A 120 -8.18 -16.17 1.63
N ASN A 121 -7.12 -15.35 1.55
CA ASN A 121 -5.96 -15.64 0.72
C ASN A 121 -4.97 -16.62 1.39
N ALA A 122 -4.87 -16.63 2.71
CA ALA A 122 -4.05 -17.61 3.44
C ALA A 122 -4.57 -19.05 3.29
N LYS A 123 -5.89 -19.22 3.11
CA LYS A 123 -6.53 -20.53 2.89
C LYS A 123 -6.45 -21.05 1.45
N ARG A 124 -6.01 -20.21 0.50
CA ARG A 124 -5.87 -20.61 -0.90
C ARG A 124 -4.51 -21.26 -1.10
N ASP A 125 -4.51 -22.57 -1.31
CA ASP A 125 -3.34 -23.27 -1.82
C ASP A 125 -3.20 -22.92 -3.31
N ILE A 126 -2.29 -22.00 -3.63
CA ILE A 126 -2.00 -21.59 -5.01
C ILE A 126 -0.71 -22.30 -5.42
N PRO A 127 -0.74 -23.27 -6.35
CA PRO A 127 0.44 -24.02 -6.76
C PRO A 127 1.56 -23.08 -7.22
N GLY A 128 2.76 -23.24 -6.65
CA GLY A 128 3.94 -22.42 -6.95
C GLY A 128 4.06 -21.12 -6.16
N ARG A 129 3.06 -20.78 -5.34
CA ARG A 129 3.04 -19.54 -4.55
C ARG A 129 3.41 -19.80 -3.09
N LYS A 130 4.70 -19.73 -2.76
CA LYS A 130 5.14 -19.68 -1.35
C LYS A 130 5.05 -18.25 -0.85
N MET A 131 3.95 -17.88 -0.21
CA MET A 131 3.90 -16.63 0.55
C MET A 131 4.82 -16.78 1.76
N SER A 132 5.84 -15.92 1.89
CA SER A 132 6.67 -15.92 3.09
C SER A 132 5.79 -15.57 4.30
N PRO A 133 5.78 -16.37 5.39
CA PRO A 133 5.04 -16.05 6.62
C PRO A 133 5.41 -14.69 7.23
N SER A 134 6.56 -14.12 6.86
CA SER A 134 7.06 -12.83 7.35
C SER A 134 6.43 -11.60 6.68
N LEU A 135 5.71 -11.76 5.57
CA LEU A 135 5.11 -10.64 4.83
C LEU A 135 3.74 -10.29 5.42
N ILE A 136 3.75 -9.53 6.52
CA ILE A 136 2.53 -8.99 7.13
C ILE A 136 2.13 -7.72 6.37
N VAL A 137 1.05 -7.80 5.60
CA VAL A 137 0.37 -6.60 5.10
C VAL A 137 -0.43 -6.00 6.26
N ALA A 138 -0.07 -4.78 6.63
CA ALA A 138 -0.73 -4.02 7.67
C ALA A 138 -1.67 -2.96 7.06
N TYR A 139 -2.65 -2.52 7.86
CA TYR A 139 -3.61 -1.49 7.50
C TYR A 139 -3.63 -0.39 8.56
N VAL A 140 -3.54 0.87 8.14
CA VAL A 140 -3.57 2.04 9.02
C VAL A 140 -3.90 3.31 8.23
N PHE A 141 -4.33 4.34 8.94
CA PHE A 141 -4.44 5.72 8.44
C PHE A 141 -3.11 6.46 8.68
N PHE A 142 -2.53 7.08 7.65
CA PHE A 142 -1.26 7.81 7.77
C PHE A 142 -1.46 9.32 7.73
N HIS A 143 -0.95 10.04 8.73
CA HIS A 143 -0.64 11.46 8.57
C HIS A 143 0.63 11.59 7.72
N TYR A 144 0.53 12.20 6.52
CA TYR A 144 1.73 12.65 5.80
C TYR A 144 2.26 13.92 6.48
N THR A 145 3.02 13.73 7.56
CA THR A 145 3.91 14.76 8.10
C THR A 145 5.34 14.35 7.77
N TRP A 146 6.09 15.25 7.14
CA TRP A 146 7.47 15.01 6.67
C TRP A 146 8.50 14.92 7.82
N GLU A 147 8.05 14.73 9.05
CA GLU A 147 8.88 14.81 10.24
C GLU A 147 9.25 13.39 10.71
N ARG A 148 10.55 13.16 10.88
CA ARG A 148 11.15 11.87 11.21
C ARG A 148 10.57 11.28 12.52
N ARG A 149 10.21 10.00 12.41
CA ARG A 149 10.11 8.94 13.44
C ARG A 149 8.80 8.83 14.24
N GLU A 150 8.44 7.56 14.40
CA GLU A 150 7.37 6.96 15.20
C GLU A 150 5.94 6.97 14.62
N VAL A 151 5.65 5.91 13.86
CA VAL A 151 4.27 5.43 13.71
C VAL A 151 3.95 4.62 14.96
N GLN A 152 3.32 5.24 15.95
CA GLN A 152 2.72 4.49 17.06
C GLN A 152 1.45 3.80 16.53
N PRO A 153 1.29 2.48 16.67
CA PRO A 153 -0.02 1.87 16.47
C PRO A 153 -0.96 2.44 17.53
N ILE A 154 -2.02 3.13 17.08
CA ILE A 154 -3.11 3.49 17.97
C ILE A 154 -3.80 2.16 18.32
N VAL A 155 -3.69 1.78 19.59
CA VAL A 155 -4.34 0.61 20.20
C VAL A 155 -5.85 0.77 20.18
#